data_AF-A0A352NDA4-F1
#
_entry.id   AF-A0A352NDA4-F1
#
_cell.length_a   1.000
_cell.length_b   1.000
_cell.length_c   1.000
_cell.angle_alpha   90.00
_cell.angle_beta   90.00
_cell.angle_gamma   90.00
#
_symmetry.space_group_name_H-M   'P 1'
#
loop_
_entity.id
_entity.type
_entity.pdbx_description
1 polymer ?
#
loop_
_entity_poly.entity_id
_entity_poly.type
_entity_poly.pdbx_seq_one_letter_code
_entity_poly.pdbx_strand_id
1 'polypeptide(L)'
;MKKYQKILMLSILIMSSAQGGVIEASEVFLDTKEDQVQITSSSEKNVIEDSGFNTNDLEIADDKGLPPESSNENSGSKDESSSKVDSEAEKSSSSENENVIEGKTTEKPKKADGMEEASKKGTFQKSLSGKNLPKVLVRLKQLPVKNSGSPFRDTSRSIFKNHINWIYSRGITTGYTPTTYNPEAKVTRGEMAVFLYRLAGAPAYNPPFNVYTDVSQYKNQILWLTAANISNGTAPYYNPKGKVTRGQMAAFLHRMAKVSGKAPVSGKYNPRFWDVKDSMFKNDIGWLSSKGITTGYTPTSFNPDADITRGEMAAFLYRFYNVTVNNQKLPPAPQPYANQPVYYSQLDSRWKNIRLNASNVGVSGCVPTSLAMILRGSYGMNVDPGIVAKKADTISRESFGLSGRDLINTAKSYGRSVEVIHTKERAASLLKAGYPLVFYINVGIGHAVVVSDYNNGLVNVNDPYGRLFYPTGKTSLNELWGRPSQDAMDWNAGRPVFAVK
;
A
#
# COMPACT_ATOMS: atom_id res chain seq x y z
N MET A 1 20.04 41.95 -52.43
CA MET A 1 20.19 42.01 -53.90
C MET A 1 19.85 40.64 -54.47
N LYS A 2 18.90 40.53 -55.42
CA LYS A 2 19.13 40.03 -56.81
C LYS A 2 20.15 38.86 -56.86
N LYS A 3 19.81 37.63 -57.27
CA LYS A 3 19.00 37.19 -58.43
C LYS A 3 18.32 35.82 -58.14
N TYR A 4 17.06 35.60 -58.55
CA TYR A 4 16.63 34.82 -59.74
C TYR A 4 17.22 33.39 -59.82
N GLN A 5 16.51 32.32 -60.16
CA GLN A 5 15.09 31.97 -60.43
C GLN A 5 15.19 30.66 -61.25
N LYS A 6 14.23 29.72 -61.09
CA LYS A 6 13.77 28.81 -62.17
C LYS A 6 14.81 27.76 -62.70
N ILE A 7 14.46 26.63 -63.31
CA ILE A 7 13.18 25.99 -63.74
C ILE A 7 13.44 24.45 -63.80
N LEU A 8 12.48 23.57 -63.43
CA LEU A 8 11.75 22.61 -64.32
C LEU A 8 12.65 21.64 -65.15
N MET A 9 12.31 20.37 -65.45
CA MET A 9 11.00 19.73 -65.56
C MET A 9 11.05 18.17 -65.46
N LEU A 10 9.96 17.58 -64.96
CA LEU A 10 9.14 16.50 -65.56
C LEU A 10 9.73 15.09 -65.88
N SER A 11 9.40 14.14 -64.99
CA SER A 11 8.56 12.94 -65.18
C SER A 11 8.67 12.02 -66.42
N ILE A 12 8.73 10.71 -66.15
CA ILE A 12 7.77 9.68 -66.64
C ILE A 12 7.81 8.44 -65.71
N LEU A 13 6.70 7.71 -65.65
CA LEU A 13 6.39 6.66 -64.67
C LEU A 13 6.05 5.35 -65.40
N ILE A 14 6.66 4.22 -65.02
CA ILE A 14 6.09 2.87 -65.22
C ILE A 14 6.29 2.04 -63.94
N MET A 15 5.27 1.23 -63.61
CA MET A 15 5.11 0.49 -62.35
C MET A 15 5.85 -0.85 -62.31
N SER A 16 6.25 -1.31 -61.11
CA SER A 16 5.70 -2.56 -60.54
C SER A 16 6.03 -2.72 -59.04
N SER A 17 5.02 -3.14 -58.26
CA SER A 17 5.11 -3.90 -57.01
C SER A 17 6.13 -3.50 -55.92
N ALA A 18 5.63 -2.72 -54.96
CA ALA A 18 5.72 -2.91 -53.49
C ALA A 18 6.00 -4.36 -53.01
N GLN A 19 6.53 -4.64 -51.82
CA GLN A 19 7.02 -3.89 -50.63
C GLN A 19 7.98 -4.88 -49.89
N GLY A 20 9.03 -4.52 -49.15
CA GLY A 20 9.19 -3.38 -48.25
C GLY A 20 9.03 -3.87 -46.79
N GLY A 21 10.01 -3.82 -45.89
CA GLY A 21 11.32 -3.16 -45.95
C GLY A 21 11.59 -2.37 -44.67
N VAL A 22 11.97 -3.12 -43.63
CA VAL A 22 12.61 -2.80 -42.32
C VAL A 22 13.15 -1.37 -42.01
N ILE A 23 13.12 -1.01 -40.71
CA ILE A 23 13.87 0.07 -39.98
C ILE A 23 13.65 1.53 -40.47
N GLU A 24 13.92 2.63 -39.75
CA GLU A 24 14.40 2.94 -38.37
C GLU A 24 13.94 4.36 -37.98
N ALA A 25 13.97 4.72 -36.70
CA ALA A 25 14.34 6.08 -36.24
C ALA A 25 14.54 6.11 -34.72
N SER A 26 15.74 6.48 -34.27
CA SER A 26 16.02 6.90 -32.89
C SER A 26 16.93 8.12 -32.92
N GLU A 27 16.55 9.19 -32.21
CA GLU A 27 17.27 10.45 -32.21
C GLU A 27 18.51 10.41 -31.30
N VAL A 28 19.63 10.94 -31.79
CA VAL A 28 20.88 11.11 -31.04
C VAL A 28 20.99 12.57 -30.61
N PHE A 29 21.28 12.79 -29.32
CA PHE A 29 21.70 14.10 -28.82
C PHE A 29 23.23 14.20 -28.83
N LEU A 30 23.74 15.33 -29.32
CA LEU A 30 25.14 15.73 -29.18
C LEU A 30 25.34 16.39 -27.82
N ASP A 31 26.36 15.95 -27.09
CA ASP A 31 27.07 16.76 -26.09
C ASP A 31 28.57 16.55 -26.28
N THR A 32 29.36 17.60 -26.11
CA THR A 32 30.77 17.65 -26.49
C THR A 32 31.66 17.91 -25.29
N LYS A 33 32.57 16.97 -24.99
CA LYS A 33 33.96 17.28 -24.60
C LYS A 33 34.87 16.05 -24.58
N GLU A 34 36.08 16.26 -25.08
CA GLU A 34 37.29 15.45 -24.84
C GLU A 34 37.58 15.40 -23.32
N ASP A 35 38.38 14.52 -22.72
CA ASP A 35 39.46 13.62 -23.18
C ASP A 35 39.53 12.43 -22.18
N GLN A 36 40.25 11.31 -22.31
CA GLN A 36 41.36 10.87 -23.17
C GLN A 36 41.15 9.39 -23.62
N VAL A 37 42.07 8.85 -24.43
CA VAL A 37 42.12 7.46 -24.90
C VAL A 37 43.33 6.73 -24.30
N GLN A 38 43.17 5.48 -23.86
CA GLN A 38 44.16 4.43 -24.17
C GLN A 38 43.51 3.05 -24.35
N ILE A 39 44.16 2.25 -25.20
CA ILE A 39 43.64 1.07 -25.90
C ILE A 39 44.52 -0.13 -25.51
N THR A 40 43.90 -1.32 -25.39
CA THR A 40 44.33 -2.66 -25.86
C THR A 40 43.52 -3.70 -25.07
N SER A 41 42.66 -4.55 -25.66
CA SER A 41 42.99 -5.78 -26.42
C SER A 41 44.01 -6.68 -25.69
N SER A 42 43.78 -7.97 -25.46
CA SER A 42 43.02 -8.91 -26.30
C SER A 42 42.55 -10.15 -25.51
N SER A 43 41.71 -10.94 -26.17
CA SER A 43 41.25 -12.28 -25.77
C SER A 43 42.37 -13.30 -25.59
N GLU A 44 42.17 -14.29 -24.69
CA GLU A 44 42.30 -15.70 -25.08
C GLU A 44 41.63 -16.68 -24.09
N LYS A 45 41.57 -17.96 -24.47
CA LYS A 45 40.83 -19.06 -23.81
C LYS A 45 41.77 -20.01 -23.07
N ASN A 46 41.21 -20.74 -22.09
CA ASN A 46 41.42 -22.16 -21.70
C ASN A 46 41.28 -22.30 -20.16
N VAL A 47 40.39 -23.11 -19.58
CA VAL A 47 40.13 -24.57 -19.67
C VAL A 47 40.98 -25.37 -18.66
N ILE A 48 40.28 -25.84 -17.62
CA ILE A 48 40.52 -27.03 -16.76
C ILE A 48 41.85 -27.12 -15.98
N GLU A 49 41.76 -27.18 -14.64
CA GLU A 49 42.25 -28.37 -13.91
C GLU A 49 41.55 -28.58 -12.56
N ASP A 50 41.60 -29.83 -12.09
CA ASP A 50 40.89 -30.39 -10.94
C ASP A 50 41.92 -30.91 -9.91
N SER A 51 41.70 -30.67 -8.63
CA SER A 51 42.44 -31.35 -7.56
C SER A 51 41.69 -31.25 -6.22
N GLY A 52 41.03 -32.33 -5.83
CA GLY A 52 40.57 -32.50 -4.45
C GLY A 52 41.71 -32.87 -3.50
N PHE A 53 41.58 -32.50 -2.22
CA PHE A 53 42.29 -33.19 -1.13
C PHE A 53 41.38 -33.27 0.11
N ASN A 54 41.56 -34.32 0.91
CA ASN A 54 40.55 -34.79 1.85
C ASN A 54 41.10 -34.95 3.28
N THR A 55 40.22 -34.73 4.27
CA THR A 55 40.18 -35.35 5.62
C THR A 55 41.31 -35.14 6.66
N ASN A 56 40.84 -35.03 7.92
CA ASN A 56 41.45 -35.54 9.16
C ASN A 56 42.67 -34.79 9.76
N ASP A 57 42.84 -34.65 11.09
CA ASP A 57 42.04 -35.04 12.27
C ASP A 57 42.29 -34.02 13.42
N LEU A 58 41.45 -34.01 14.46
CA LEU A 58 41.89 -33.98 15.88
C LEU A 58 40.71 -34.11 16.85
N GLU A 59 40.87 -34.97 17.86
CA GLU A 59 39.82 -35.46 18.76
C GLU A 59 40.05 -35.07 20.25
N ILE A 60 38.94 -35.03 21.00
CA ILE A 60 38.77 -35.42 22.43
C ILE A 60 39.54 -34.69 23.55
N ALA A 61 38.77 -34.18 24.53
CA ALA A 61 38.96 -34.44 25.96
C ALA A 61 37.66 -34.20 26.76
N ASP A 62 37.26 -35.16 27.60
CA ASP A 62 36.11 -35.10 28.51
C ASP A 62 36.41 -34.38 29.84
N ASP A 63 35.37 -33.98 30.59
CA ASP A 63 35.31 -34.27 32.04
C ASP A 63 33.86 -34.35 32.60
N LYS A 64 33.73 -34.91 33.81
CA LYS A 64 32.53 -35.50 34.44
C LYS A 64 32.01 -34.67 35.63
N GLY A 65 30.80 -34.96 36.13
CA GLY A 65 30.45 -34.67 37.53
C GLY A 65 28.99 -34.32 37.85
N LEU A 66 28.30 -35.20 38.58
CA LEU A 66 26.96 -35.08 39.19
C LEU A 66 27.05 -34.65 40.70
N PRO A 67 25.97 -34.53 41.51
CA PRO A 67 24.66 -33.88 41.31
C PRO A 67 24.21 -33.03 42.57
N PRO A 68 22.97 -33.06 43.17
CA PRO A 68 22.27 -31.82 43.57
C PRO A 68 22.01 -31.66 45.08
N GLU A 69 21.33 -30.58 45.48
CA GLU A 69 20.69 -30.49 46.80
C GLU A 69 19.36 -29.71 46.80
N SER A 70 18.56 -29.91 47.86
CA SER A 70 17.11 -29.65 47.92
C SER A 70 16.65 -28.98 49.22
N SER A 71 15.60 -28.16 49.17
CA SER A 71 14.62 -27.88 50.25
C SER A 71 13.51 -26.95 49.69
N ASN A 72 12.20 -27.11 49.95
CA ASN A 72 11.43 -27.06 51.22
C ASN A 72 11.61 -25.70 51.94
N GLU A 73 10.59 -25.04 52.51
CA GLU A 73 9.17 -25.37 52.75
C GLU A 73 8.38 -24.11 53.20
N ASN A 74 7.02 -24.13 53.15
CA ASN A 74 6.04 -23.42 54.03
C ASN A 74 6.18 -21.89 54.32
N SER A 75 5.18 -21.11 54.80
CA SER A 75 3.74 -21.26 55.10
C SER A 75 3.05 -19.88 54.83
N GLY A 76 1.73 -19.74 54.64
CA GLY A 76 0.71 -19.58 55.70
C GLY A 76 1.04 -18.50 56.76
N SER A 77 0.20 -17.50 57.10
CA SER A 77 -1.20 -17.20 56.74
C SER A 77 -1.64 -15.81 57.29
N LYS A 78 -2.89 -15.36 57.01
CA LYS A 78 -3.71 -14.40 57.80
C LYS A 78 -3.35 -12.88 57.74
N ASP A 79 -4.28 -11.91 57.91
CA ASP A 79 -5.72 -11.91 58.28
C ASP A 79 -6.55 -10.81 57.53
N GLU A 80 -7.89 -10.98 57.56
CA GLU A 80 -9.04 -10.03 57.67
C GLU A 80 -8.90 -8.49 57.39
N SER A 81 -9.94 -7.70 57.05
CA SER A 81 -11.42 -7.89 57.00
C SER A 81 -12.12 -6.90 56.03
N SER A 82 -13.36 -7.28 55.66
CA SER A 82 -14.60 -6.54 55.31
C SER A 82 -14.75 -5.02 55.61
N SER A 83 -15.75 -4.25 55.11
CA SER A 83 -17.12 -4.50 54.60
C SER A 83 -17.58 -3.35 53.63
N LYS A 84 -18.39 -3.54 52.56
CA LYS A 84 -19.88 -3.70 52.46
C LYS A 84 -20.65 -2.38 52.83
N VAL A 85 -21.60 -1.80 52.08
CA VAL A 85 -22.94 -2.27 51.58
C VAL A 85 -23.55 -1.27 50.54
N ASP A 86 -24.20 -1.80 49.48
CA ASP A 86 -25.51 -1.50 48.78
C ASP A 86 -26.16 -0.07 48.81
N SER A 87 -26.57 0.57 47.68
CA SER A 87 -27.85 0.53 46.89
C SER A 87 -28.84 1.70 47.22
N GLU A 88 -29.88 2.15 46.47
CA GLU A 88 -30.57 1.86 45.18
C GLU A 88 -30.86 3.20 44.38
N ALA A 89 -31.12 3.25 43.06
CA ALA A 89 -32.42 3.22 42.31
C ALA A 89 -33.58 4.07 42.90
N GLU A 90 -34.06 5.17 42.28
CA GLU A 90 -35.22 5.31 41.34
C GLU A 90 -35.66 6.82 41.32
N LYS A 91 -36.58 7.41 40.51
CA LYS A 91 -37.09 7.25 39.11
C LYS A 91 -38.05 8.45 38.78
N SER A 92 -38.16 8.88 37.50
CA SER A 92 -39.21 9.79 36.93
C SER A 92 -39.13 11.30 37.30
N SER A 93 -39.83 12.27 36.66
CA SER A 93 -40.85 12.25 35.57
C SER A 93 -40.86 13.56 34.72
N SER A 94 -41.70 13.59 33.68
CA SER A 94 -42.12 14.72 32.81
C SER A 94 -42.98 15.78 33.55
N SER A 95 -43.54 16.89 33.00
CA SER A 95 -43.91 17.31 31.61
C SER A 95 -44.20 18.85 31.51
N GLU A 96 -44.25 19.37 30.27
CA GLU A 96 -45.09 20.46 29.66
C GLU A 96 -46.02 21.33 30.57
N ASN A 97 -46.21 22.65 30.38
CA ASN A 97 -46.97 23.24 29.25
C ASN A 97 -46.96 24.80 29.16
N GLU A 98 -47.66 25.37 28.15
CA GLU A 98 -47.65 26.78 27.65
C GLU A 98 -48.59 27.81 28.35
N ASN A 99 -48.34 29.13 28.19
CA ASN A 99 -49.24 30.18 27.62
C ASN A 99 -48.64 31.63 27.72
N VAL A 100 -48.42 32.42 26.65
CA VAL A 100 -49.26 33.48 25.98
C VAL A 100 -49.86 34.55 26.95
N ILE A 101 -49.63 35.88 26.84
CA ILE A 101 -50.40 36.88 26.05
C ILE A 101 -49.81 38.34 26.04
N GLU A 102 -49.88 38.98 24.86
CA GLU A 102 -49.97 40.42 24.43
C GLU A 102 -49.13 41.63 24.92
N GLY A 103 -48.87 42.53 23.95
CA GLY A 103 -48.52 43.96 24.10
C GLY A 103 -48.24 44.69 22.76
N LYS A 104 -49.22 45.45 22.21
CA LYS A 104 -49.07 46.37 21.04
C LYS A 104 -48.52 47.75 21.50
N THR A 105 -47.99 48.68 20.68
CA THR A 105 -48.59 49.33 19.47
C THR A 105 -47.57 50.17 18.63
N THR A 106 -47.85 50.31 17.31
CA THR A 106 -47.59 51.49 16.41
C THR A 106 -46.14 51.99 16.17
N GLU A 107 -45.66 52.42 14.97
CA GLU A 107 -46.26 52.88 13.69
C GLU A 107 -45.52 52.37 12.41
N LYS A 108 -45.98 52.81 11.22
CA LYS A 108 -45.45 52.58 9.84
C LYS A 108 -45.65 53.89 9.04
N PRO A 109 -45.14 54.06 7.78
CA PRO A 109 -44.02 53.40 7.08
C PRO A 109 -43.11 54.38 6.26
N LYS A 110 -41.96 53.91 5.75
CA LYS A 110 -41.42 54.37 4.44
C LYS A 110 -40.87 53.20 3.60
N LYS A 111 -41.43 53.05 2.40
CA LYS A 111 -40.89 52.34 1.22
C LYS A 111 -39.99 53.34 0.44
N ALA A 112 -39.11 52.95 -0.47
CA ALA A 112 -38.52 51.65 -0.81
C ALA A 112 -37.29 51.92 -1.71
N ASP A 113 -36.21 51.15 -1.53
CA ASP A 113 -35.15 50.95 -2.52
C ASP A 113 -34.47 49.60 -2.20
N GLY A 114 -34.36 48.70 -3.18
CA GLY A 114 -33.67 47.41 -2.97
C GLY A 114 -34.26 46.16 -3.65
N MET A 115 -35.47 46.21 -4.21
CA MET A 115 -36.06 45.02 -4.87
C MET A 115 -35.56 44.79 -6.31
N GLU A 116 -34.99 45.78 -6.99
CA GLU A 116 -34.50 45.62 -8.37
C GLU A 116 -33.15 44.89 -8.46
N GLU A 117 -32.26 45.09 -7.48
CA GLU A 117 -30.92 44.48 -7.49
C GLU A 117 -30.95 42.97 -7.17
N ALA A 118 -31.85 42.55 -6.29
CA ALA A 118 -32.11 41.14 -6.00
C ALA A 118 -32.69 40.39 -7.21
N SER A 119 -33.62 41.02 -7.93
CA SER A 119 -34.19 40.49 -9.18
C SER A 119 -33.12 40.32 -10.26
N LYS A 120 -32.24 41.31 -10.44
CA LYS A 120 -31.12 41.21 -11.39
C LYS A 120 -30.13 40.10 -11.00
N LYS A 121 -29.74 39.96 -9.72
CA LYS A 121 -28.87 38.86 -9.25
C LYS A 121 -29.49 37.48 -9.48
N GLY A 122 -30.77 37.28 -9.13
CA GLY A 122 -31.48 36.01 -9.35
C GLY A 122 -31.60 35.65 -10.84
N THR A 123 -31.88 36.64 -11.68
CA THR A 123 -32.01 36.45 -13.14
C THR A 123 -30.64 36.19 -13.80
N PHE A 124 -29.57 36.83 -13.32
CA PHE A 124 -28.20 36.59 -13.79
C PHE A 124 -27.70 35.18 -13.43
N GLN A 125 -27.97 34.69 -12.20
CA GLN A 125 -27.65 33.30 -11.84
C GLN A 125 -28.43 32.29 -12.68
N LYS A 126 -29.71 32.54 -12.98
CA LYS A 126 -30.55 31.66 -13.82
C LYS A 126 -30.05 31.59 -15.28
N SER A 127 -29.42 32.66 -15.78
CA SER A 127 -28.81 32.74 -17.13
C SER A 127 -27.44 32.03 -17.26
N LEU A 128 -26.74 31.79 -16.14
CA LEU A 128 -25.39 31.21 -16.14
C LEU A 128 -25.34 29.68 -15.99
N SER A 129 -26.50 29.01 -15.85
CA SER A 129 -26.65 27.57 -15.61
C SER A 129 -26.13 26.62 -16.72
N GLY A 130 -25.43 27.14 -17.73
CA GLY A 130 -24.82 26.37 -18.82
C GLY A 130 -23.48 26.91 -19.31
N LYS A 131 -22.86 27.90 -18.63
CA LYS A 131 -21.54 28.43 -19.03
C LYS A 131 -20.43 27.73 -18.25
N ASN A 132 -19.41 27.26 -18.97
CA ASN A 132 -18.19 26.72 -18.35
C ASN A 132 -17.46 27.83 -17.55
N LEU A 133 -16.87 27.46 -16.41
CA LEU A 133 -15.99 28.36 -15.66
C LEU A 133 -14.76 28.75 -16.51
N PRO A 134 -14.24 29.99 -16.39
CA PRO A 134 -12.97 30.36 -16.99
C PRO A 134 -11.85 29.41 -16.55
N LYS A 135 -11.07 28.89 -17.50
CA LYS A 135 -10.00 27.93 -17.21
C LYS A 135 -8.90 28.57 -16.37
N VAL A 136 -8.40 27.86 -15.37
CA VAL A 136 -7.26 28.29 -14.53
C VAL A 136 -6.05 27.39 -14.74
N LEU A 137 -4.85 27.99 -14.68
CA LEU A 137 -3.59 27.27 -14.75
C LEU A 137 -3.25 26.62 -13.40
N VAL A 138 -2.83 25.36 -13.43
CA VAL A 138 -2.32 24.65 -12.25
C VAL A 138 -0.80 24.67 -12.27
N ARG A 139 -0.16 25.10 -11.18
CA ARG A 139 1.29 25.00 -10.99
C ARG A 139 1.59 24.25 -9.70
N LEU A 140 2.15 23.06 -9.82
CA LEU A 140 2.67 22.32 -8.66
C LEU A 140 4.05 22.85 -8.31
N LYS A 141 4.18 23.41 -7.10
CA LYS A 141 5.41 23.99 -6.55
C LYS A 141 5.74 23.34 -5.21
N GLN A 142 6.97 23.55 -4.73
CA GLN A 142 7.35 23.07 -3.41
C GLN A 142 6.57 23.80 -2.31
N LEU A 143 5.94 23.04 -1.41
CA LEU A 143 5.18 23.56 -0.27
C LEU A 143 6.10 23.76 0.93
N PRO A 144 6.04 24.89 1.65
CA PRO A 144 6.79 25.08 2.88
C PRO A 144 6.33 24.12 3.98
N VAL A 145 7.17 23.92 5.00
CA VAL A 145 6.70 23.36 6.28
C VAL A 145 5.93 24.46 6.98
N LYS A 146 4.64 24.23 7.23
CA LYS A 146 3.74 25.13 7.96
C LYS A 146 3.55 24.72 9.43
N ASN A 147 3.58 23.41 9.70
CA ASN A 147 3.32 22.86 11.03
C ASN A 147 4.44 21.90 11.47
N SER A 148 4.85 21.99 12.73
CA SER A 148 5.83 21.10 13.37
C SER A 148 5.13 20.14 14.34
N GLY A 149 5.38 18.84 14.20
CA GLY A 149 4.63 17.80 14.91
C GLY A 149 3.20 17.65 14.39
N SER A 150 2.54 16.54 14.74
CA SER A 150 1.13 16.28 14.38
C SER A 150 0.30 16.12 15.64
N PRO A 151 -0.84 16.82 15.78
CA PRO A 151 -1.69 16.75 16.98
C PRO A 151 -2.57 15.48 17.02
N PHE A 152 -2.53 14.64 15.98
CA PHE A 152 -3.50 13.57 15.77
C PHE A 152 -3.18 12.30 16.59
N ARG A 153 -3.87 12.15 17.73
CA ARG A 153 -3.63 11.07 18.71
C ARG A 153 -4.00 9.67 18.19
N ASP A 154 -4.96 9.61 17.29
CA ASP A 154 -5.50 8.40 16.65
C ASP A 154 -4.63 7.84 15.50
N THR A 155 -3.51 8.49 15.18
CA THR A 155 -2.59 8.04 14.12
C THR A 155 -1.50 7.09 14.60
N SER A 156 -1.31 6.95 15.91
CA SER A 156 -0.18 6.26 16.53
C SER A 156 0.03 4.82 16.06
N ARG A 157 -1.06 4.07 15.83
CA ARG A 157 -1.09 2.68 15.34
C ARG A 157 -1.32 2.55 13.82
N SER A 158 -1.50 3.66 13.10
CA SER A 158 -1.77 3.62 11.65
C SER A 158 -0.49 3.42 10.85
N ILE A 159 -0.48 2.48 9.91
CA ILE A 159 0.60 2.32 8.91
C ILE A 159 0.82 3.59 8.06
N PHE A 160 -0.15 4.49 8.03
CA PHE A 160 -0.10 5.75 7.29
C PHE A 160 0.45 6.93 8.13
N LYS A 161 0.78 6.74 9.41
CA LYS A 161 1.21 7.81 10.35
C LYS A 161 2.20 8.81 9.76
N ASN A 162 3.28 8.33 9.13
CA ASN A 162 4.32 9.20 8.57
C ASN A 162 3.81 10.03 7.38
N HIS A 163 2.95 9.44 6.54
CA HIS A 163 2.30 10.14 5.43
C HIS A 163 1.30 11.20 5.93
N ILE A 164 0.53 10.86 6.98
CA ILE A 164 -0.42 11.76 7.65
C ILE A 164 0.32 12.95 8.27
N ASN A 165 1.41 12.70 8.98
CA ASN A 165 2.26 13.73 9.57
C ASN A 165 2.86 14.65 8.49
N TRP A 166 3.23 14.10 7.33
CA TRP A 166 3.74 14.91 6.22
C TRP A 166 2.66 15.78 5.56
N ILE A 167 1.46 15.25 5.27
CA ILE A 167 0.38 16.11 4.72
C ILE A 167 -0.08 17.16 5.73
N TYR A 168 0.07 16.91 7.04
CA TYR A 168 -0.16 17.91 8.08
C TYR A 168 0.93 18.98 8.10
N SER A 169 2.21 18.60 8.05
CA SER A 169 3.32 19.56 8.10
C SER A 169 3.35 20.49 6.88
N ARG A 170 2.83 20.07 5.72
CA ARG A 170 2.65 20.92 4.53
C ARG A 170 1.31 21.70 4.52
N GLY A 171 0.45 21.54 5.52
CA GLY A 171 -0.87 22.19 5.59
C GLY A 171 -1.88 21.68 4.56
N ILE A 172 -1.69 20.47 4.03
CA ILE A 172 -2.61 19.80 3.11
C ILE A 172 -3.83 19.26 3.88
N THR A 173 -3.63 18.76 5.11
CA THR A 173 -4.72 18.42 6.04
C THR A 173 -4.75 19.34 7.26
N THR A 174 -5.94 19.45 7.85
CA THR A 174 -6.22 20.11 9.14
C THR A 174 -6.85 19.14 10.15
N GLY A 175 -6.85 17.84 9.85
CA GLY A 175 -7.46 16.79 10.68
C GLY A 175 -8.87 16.39 10.24
N TYR A 176 -9.52 15.59 11.08
CA TYR A 176 -10.96 15.34 11.11
C TYR A 176 -11.58 16.17 12.24
N THR A 177 -10.89 16.26 13.37
CA THR A 177 -11.01 17.30 14.40
C THR A 177 -9.63 17.94 14.63
N PRO A 178 -9.48 18.94 15.53
CA PRO A 178 -8.16 19.49 15.87
C PRO A 178 -7.15 18.45 16.42
N THR A 179 -7.61 17.33 16.98
CA THR A 179 -6.77 16.33 17.66
C THR A 179 -6.92 14.90 17.12
N THR A 180 -7.74 14.69 16.08
CA THR A 180 -7.90 13.38 15.40
C THR A 180 -7.83 13.53 13.88
N TYR A 181 -7.31 12.52 13.18
CA TYR A 181 -7.22 12.47 11.72
C TYR A 181 -8.29 11.58 11.08
N ASN A 182 -8.75 10.57 11.80
CA ASN A 182 -9.58 9.44 11.38
C ASN A 182 -9.03 8.74 10.10
N PRO A 183 -7.97 7.92 10.23
CA PRO A 183 -7.31 7.28 9.07
C PRO A 183 -8.23 6.40 8.23
N GLU A 184 -9.19 5.69 8.85
CA GLU A 184 -10.02 4.69 8.16
C GLU A 184 -11.30 5.28 7.52
N ALA A 185 -11.70 6.50 7.89
CA ALA A 185 -12.86 7.15 7.30
C ALA A 185 -12.69 7.37 5.79
N LYS A 186 -13.78 7.13 5.05
CA LYS A 186 -13.83 7.23 3.58
C LYS A 186 -13.90 8.68 3.11
N VAL A 187 -13.03 9.03 2.17
CA VAL A 187 -12.91 10.39 1.62
C VAL A 187 -14.11 10.75 0.75
N THR A 188 -14.72 11.91 1.01
CA THR A 188 -15.76 12.50 0.16
C THR A 188 -15.19 13.28 -1.02
N ARG A 189 -15.98 13.48 -2.08
CA ARG A 189 -15.59 14.29 -3.25
C ARG A 189 -15.28 15.75 -2.90
N GLY A 190 -15.91 16.29 -1.86
CA GLY A 190 -15.58 17.59 -1.28
C GLY A 190 -14.24 17.62 -0.56
N GLU A 191 -13.95 16.62 0.29
CA GLU A 191 -12.63 16.48 0.94
C GLU A 191 -11.50 16.27 -0.08
N MET A 192 -11.73 15.49 -1.14
CA MET A 192 -10.78 15.34 -2.25
C MET A 192 -10.45 16.69 -2.89
N ALA A 193 -11.46 17.53 -3.15
CA ALA A 193 -11.25 18.87 -3.67
C ALA A 193 -10.39 19.74 -2.71
N VAL A 194 -10.63 19.65 -1.40
CA VAL A 194 -9.80 20.34 -0.38
C VAL A 194 -8.35 19.85 -0.39
N PHE A 195 -8.11 18.54 -0.44
CA PHE A 195 -6.77 17.97 -0.47
C PHE A 195 -5.99 18.44 -1.70
N LEU A 196 -6.58 18.37 -2.90
CA LEU A 196 -5.90 18.74 -4.15
C LEU A 196 -5.70 20.26 -4.28
N TYR A 197 -6.67 21.07 -3.84
CA TYR A 197 -6.52 22.53 -3.78
C TYR A 197 -5.37 22.94 -2.85
N ARG A 198 -5.25 22.32 -1.67
CA ARG A 198 -4.14 22.60 -0.73
C ARG A 198 -2.80 22.03 -1.22
N LEU A 199 -2.81 20.88 -1.90
CA LEU A 199 -1.62 20.32 -2.58
C LEU A 199 -1.07 21.26 -3.67
N ALA A 200 -1.94 21.98 -4.37
CA ALA A 200 -1.58 23.04 -5.31
C ALA A 200 -1.11 24.36 -4.65
N GLY A 201 -0.96 24.39 -3.31
CA GLY A 201 -0.54 25.57 -2.56
C GLY A 201 -1.70 26.48 -2.11
N ALA A 202 -2.95 26.02 -2.22
CA ALA A 202 -4.16 26.81 -1.94
C ALA A 202 -4.22 28.14 -2.74
N PRO A 203 -4.13 28.07 -4.09
CA PRO A 203 -4.04 29.25 -4.95
C PRO A 203 -5.28 30.13 -4.83
N ALA A 204 -5.09 31.45 -4.69
CA ALA A 204 -6.19 32.40 -4.58
C ALA A 204 -7.13 32.29 -5.79
N TYR A 205 -8.40 31.96 -5.53
CA TYR A 205 -9.43 31.79 -6.55
C TYR A 205 -10.77 32.28 -6.05
N ASN A 206 -11.33 33.27 -6.77
CA ASN A 206 -12.68 33.77 -6.56
C ASN A 206 -13.54 33.37 -7.77
N PRO A 207 -14.41 32.35 -7.67
CA PRO A 207 -15.23 31.89 -8.79
C PRO A 207 -16.27 32.96 -9.17
N PRO A 208 -16.44 33.29 -10.47
CA PRO A 208 -17.39 34.32 -10.91
C PRO A 208 -18.85 33.93 -10.68
N PHE A 209 -19.15 32.62 -10.63
CA PHE A 209 -20.47 32.07 -10.32
C PHE A 209 -20.30 30.62 -9.83
N ASN A 210 -21.35 30.07 -9.22
CA ASN A 210 -21.41 28.67 -8.84
C ASN A 210 -22.15 27.88 -9.94
N VAL A 211 -21.48 26.89 -10.54
CA VAL A 211 -22.08 26.00 -11.56
C VAL A 211 -22.83 24.81 -10.97
N TYR A 212 -22.79 24.63 -9.65
CA TYR A 212 -23.38 23.48 -8.97
C TYR A 212 -24.40 23.90 -7.90
N THR A 213 -25.61 23.34 -7.99
CA THR A 213 -26.72 23.65 -7.06
C THR A 213 -26.56 22.97 -5.69
N ASP A 214 -25.81 21.87 -5.64
CA ASP A 214 -25.53 21.08 -4.44
C ASP A 214 -24.23 21.46 -3.70
N VAL A 215 -23.55 22.53 -4.13
CA VAL A 215 -22.25 22.97 -3.58
C VAL A 215 -22.40 24.23 -2.73
N SER A 216 -22.44 24.04 -1.41
CA SER A 216 -22.31 25.10 -0.40
C SER A 216 -20.98 25.01 0.35
N GLN A 217 -20.68 23.84 0.92
CA GLN A 217 -19.40 23.53 1.56
C GLN A 217 -18.29 23.31 0.52
N TYR A 218 -17.05 23.73 0.85
CA TYR A 218 -15.86 23.62 -0.01
C TYR A 218 -16.01 24.25 -1.41
N LYS A 219 -16.93 25.21 -1.55
CA LYS A 219 -17.30 25.86 -2.83
C LYS A 219 -16.11 26.31 -3.65
N ASN A 220 -15.20 27.09 -3.07
CA ASN A 220 -14.08 27.67 -3.82
C ASN A 220 -13.09 26.59 -4.27
N GLN A 221 -12.87 25.55 -3.46
CA GLN A 221 -12.00 24.42 -3.79
C GLN A 221 -12.60 23.59 -4.93
N ILE A 222 -13.90 23.26 -4.85
CA ILE A 222 -14.61 22.49 -5.88
C ILE A 222 -14.61 23.27 -7.20
N LEU A 223 -14.99 24.54 -7.20
CA LEU A 223 -15.03 25.36 -8.40
C LEU A 223 -13.62 25.63 -8.98
N TRP A 224 -12.57 25.68 -8.15
CA TRP A 224 -11.19 25.72 -8.64
C TRP A 224 -10.80 24.42 -9.36
N LEU A 225 -11.11 23.24 -8.81
CA LEU A 225 -10.85 21.96 -9.49
C LEU A 225 -11.61 21.85 -10.83
N THR A 226 -12.83 22.40 -10.90
CA THR A 226 -13.63 22.44 -12.14
C THR A 226 -13.03 23.38 -13.17
N ALA A 227 -12.68 24.61 -12.79
CA ALA A 227 -11.96 25.55 -13.65
C ALA A 227 -10.60 25.00 -14.11
N ALA A 228 -9.94 24.19 -13.27
CA ALA A 228 -8.67 23.53 -13.57
C ALA A 228 -8.81 22.27 -14.44
N ASN A 229 -10.03 21.80 -14.75
CA ASN A 229 -10.30 20.52 -15.42
C ASN A 229 -9.73 19.28 -14.68
N ILE A 230 -9.55 19.37 -13.36
CA ILE A 230 -9.16 18.24 -12.49
C ILE A 230 -10.39 17.36 -12.20
N SER A 231 -11.55 17.99 -11.97
CA SER A 231 -12.81 17.28 -11.75
C SER A 231 -14.00 18.02 -12.33
N ASN A 232 -14.82 17.28 -13.07
CA ASN A 232 -16.11 17.73 -13.56
C ASN A 232 -17.19 16.96 -12.78
N GLY A 233 -18.16 17.68 -12.23
CA GLY A 233 -19.47 17.12 -11.87
C GLY A 233 -20.35 16.98 -13.11
N THR A 234 -21.47 16.28 -12.97
CA THR A 234 -22.53 16.28 -13.99
C THR A 234 -23.45 17.46 -13.70
N ALA A 235 -23.16 18.61 -14.31
CA ALA A 235 -23.95 19.83 -14.10
C ALA A 235 -25.45 19.54 -14.28
N PRO A 236 -26.33 20.00 -13.35
CA PRO A 236 -26.08 21.01 -12.32
C PRO A 236 -25.53 20.48 -10.96
N TYR A 237 -25.06 19.24 -10.87
CA TYR A 237 -24.62 18.62 -9.61
C TYR A 237 -23.13 18.24 -9.57
N TYR A 238 -22.49 18.36 -8.41
CA TYR A 238 -21.12 17.89 -8.17
C TYR A 238 -21.04 16.59 -7.35
N ASN A 239 -22.07 16.32 -6.54
CA ASN A 239 -22.13 15.33 -5.47
C ASN A 239 -20.93 15.46 -4.49
N PRO A 240 -20.83 16.54 -3.68
CA PRO A 240 -19.70 16.75 -2.78
C PRO A 240 -19.66 15.74 -1.61
N LYS A 241 -20.81 15.17 -1.22
CA LYS A 241 -20.91 14.19 -0.12
C LYS A 241 -20.59 12.75 -0.55
N GLY A 242 -20.70 12.43 -1.83
CA GLY A 242 -20.39 11.11 -2.39
C GLY A 242 -18.96 10.70 -2.08
N LYS A 243 -18.75 9.41 -1.80
CA LYS A 243 -17.42 8.85 -1.55
C LYS A 243 -16.62 8.70 -2.84
N VAL A 244 -15.31 8.65 -2.70
CA VAL A 244 -14.36 8.57 -3.83
C VAL A 244 -13.75 7.18 -3.87
N THR A 245 -13.98 6.46 -4.97
CA THR A 245 -13.31 5.17 -5.19
C THR A 245 -11.83 5.36 -5.50
N ARG A 246 -11.02 4.33 -5.29
CA ARG A 246 -9.58 4.34 -5.61
C ARG A 246 -9.32 4.59 -7.10
N GLY A 247 -10.18 4.10 -7.99
CA GLY A 247 -10.12 4.38 -9.42
C GLY A 247 -10.42 5.85 -9.74
N GLN A 248 -11.45 6.43 -9.12
CA GLN A 248 -11.73 7.87 -9.24
C GLN A 248 -10.54 8.71 -8.74
N MET A 249 -9.96 8.37 -7.58
CA MET A 249 -8.77 9.04 -7.03
C MET A 249 -7.59 9.01 -8.02
N ALA A 250 -7.35 7.86 -8.68
CA ALA A 250 -6.31 7.76 -9.71
C ALA A 250 -6.54 8.75 -10.85
N ALA A 251 -7.79 8.90 -11.32
CA ALA A 251 -8.17 9.87 -12.34
C ALA A 251 -8.01 11.34 -11.87
N PHE A 252 -8.39 11.66 -10.62
CA PHE A 252 -8.14 12.98 -10.03
C PHE A 252 -6.64 13.35 -10.08
N LEU A 253 -5.77 12.45 -9.60
CA LEU A 253 -4.32 12.68 -9.57
C LEU A 253 -3.71 12.75 -10.98
N HIS A 254 -4.06 11.82 -11.88
CA HIS A 254 -3.51 11.83 -13.23
C HIS A 254 -3.94 13.07 -14.02
N ARG A 255 -5.21 13.51 -13.91
CA ARG A 255 -5.64 14.79 -14.50
C ARG A 255 -4.87 15.97 -13.91
N MET A 256 -4.70 16.03 -12.59
CA MET A 256 -3.91 17.08 -11.93
C MET A 256 -2.46 17.12 -12.44
N ALA A 257 -1.83 15.96 -12.68
CA ALA A 257 -0.51 15.90 -13.28
C ALA A 257 -0.51 16.40 -14.74
N LYS A 258 -1.52 16.04 -15.56
CA LYS A 258 -1.64 16.53 -16.95
C LYS A 258 -1.80 18.05 -17.01
N VAL A 259 -2.74 18.63 -16.27
CA VAL A 259 -3.02 20.07 -16.33
C VAL A 259 -1.93 20.95 -15.70
N SER A 260 -0.99 20.33 -14.98
CA SER A 260 0.22 20.99 -14.45
C SER A 260 1.51 20.69 -15.24
N GLY A 261 1.41 19.99 -16.37
CA GLY A 261 2.57 19.62 -17.20
C GLY A 261 3.49 18.55 -16.58
N LYS A 262 3.03 17.84 -15.56
CA LYS A 262 3.75 16.77 -14.85
C LYS A 262 3.40 15.35 -15.35
N ALA A 263 2.47 15.24 -16.29
CA ALA A 263 2.19 14.04 -17.08
C ALA A 263 1.87 14.41 -18.53
N PRO A 264 2.22 13.56 -19.52
CA PRO A 264 1.79 13.73 -20.90
C PRO A 264 0.27 13.82 -21.04
N VAL A 265 -0.22 14.75 -21.87
CA VAL A 265 -1.66 14.96 -22.11
C VAL A 265 -2.30 13.69 -22.69
N SER A 266 -1.64 13.08 -23.68
CA SER A 266 -1.94 11.77 -24.25
C SER A 266 -0.88 10.74 -23.83
N GLY A 267 -1.29 9.48 -23.71
CA GLY A 267 -0.41 8.38 -23.31
C GLY A 267 -1.22 7.16 -22.91
N LYS A 268 -0.76 5.97 -23.30
CA LYS A 268 -1.37 4.68 -22.94
C LYS A 268 -0.45 3.98 -21.93
N TYR A 269 -1.00 3.63 -20.77
CA TYR A 269 -0.29 2.95 -19.70
C TYR A 269 -1.03 1.65 -19.37
N ASN A 270 -0.29 0.54 -19.26
CA ASN A 270 -0.86 -0.74 -18.87
C ASN A 270 -0.58 -0.99 -17.38
N PRO A 271 -1.59 -1.01 -16.49
CA PRO A 271 -1.39 -1.34 -15.09
C PRO A 271 -1.09 -2.84 -14.93
N ARG A 272 -0.24 -3.16 -13.95
CA ARG A 272 0.14 -4.54 -13.59
C ARG A 272 -0.93 -5.32 -12.79
N PHE A 273 -2.07 -4.68 -12.51
CA PHE A 273 -3.08 -5.19 -11.58
C PHE A 273 -4.18 -5.92 -12.36
N TRP A 274 -4.47 -7.17 -11.97
CA TRP A 274 -5.37 -8.04 -12.75
C TRP A 274 -6.82 -7.52 -12.79
N ASP A 275 -7.26 -6.88 -11.70
CA ASP A 275 -8.59 -6.33 -11.47
C ASP A 275 -8.81 -4.94 -12.11
N VAL A 276 -7.90 -4.51 -12.98
CA VAL A 276 -7.96 -3.20 -13.65
C VAL A 276 -8.15 -3.35 -15.17
N LYS A 277 -8.11 -4.58 -15.71
CA LYS A 277 -8.16 -4.85 -17.16
C LYS A 277 -9.31 -4.14 -17.87
N ASP A 278 -10.49 -4.15 -17.24
CA ASP A 278 -11.76 -3.67 -17.78
C ASP A 278 -12.28 -2.41 -17.03
N SER A 279 -11.48 -1.85 -16.11
CA SER A 279 -11.82 -0.63 -15.38
C SER A 279 -11.73 0.61 -16.28
N MET A 280 -12.73 1.50 -16.22
CA MET A 280 -12.68 2.80 -16.92
C MET A 280 -11.48 3.67 -16.51
N PHE A 281 -10.91 3.42 -15.32
CA PHE A 281 -9.76 4.14 -14.77
C PHE A 281 -8.40 3.49 -15.12
N LYS A 282 -8.39 2.45 -15.98
CA LYS A 282 -7.20 1.66 -16.32
C LYS A 282 -5.97 2.50 -16.68
N ASN A 283 -6.15 3.51 -17.52
CA ASN A 283 -5.05 4.34 -17.98
C ASN A 283 -4.48 5.25 -16.87
N ASP A 284 -5.35 5.74 -15.98
CA ASP A 284 -4.97 6.57 -14.85
C ASP A 284 -4.22 5.74 -13.80
N ILE A 285 -4.76 4.56 -13.46
CA ILE A 285 -4.12 3.59 -12.57
C ILE A 285 -2.77 3.12 -13.16
N GLY A 286 -2.71 2.92 -14.49
CA GLY A 286 -1.49 2.60 -15.23
C GLY A 286 -0.41 3.67 -15.08
N TRP A 287 -0.76 4.95 -15.23
CA TRP A 287 0.20 6.05 -15.01
C TRP A 287 0.69 6.08 -13.57
N LEU A 288 -0.23 6.01 -12.58
CA LEU A 288 0.14 5.93 -11.16
C LEU A 288 1.09 4.76 -10.88
N SER A 289 0.87 3.61 -11.52
CA SER A 289 1.72 2.42 -11.36
C SER A 289 3.11 2.62 -11.97
N SER A 290 3.19 3.17 -13.18
CA SER A 290 4.47 3.45 -13.87
C SER A 290 5.35 4.47 -13.13
N LYS A 291 4.76 5.29 -12.26
CA LYS A 291 5.44 6.31 -11.47
C LYS A 291 5.66 5.93 -10.00
N GLY A 292 5.26 4.72 -9.58
CA GLY A 292 5.36 4.31 -8.17
C GLY A 292 4.40 5.05 -7.21
N ILE A 293 3.41 5.78 -7.75
CA ILE A 293 2.45 6.57 -6.96
C ILE A 293 1.40 5.65 -6.31
N THR A 294 1.03 4.54 -6.97
CA THR A 294 0.34 3.41 -6.34
C THR A 294 1.32 2.29 -6.05
N THR A 295 1.11 1.54 -4.97
CA THR A 295 1.74 0.24 -4.73
C THR A 295 0.80 -0.93 -5.07
N GLY A 296 -0.49 -0.65 -5.25
CA GLY A 296 -1.60 -1.61 -5.27
C GLY A 296 -2.51 -1.49 -4.05
N TYR A 297 -3.58 -2.27 -4.03
CA TYR A 297 -4.35 -2.63 -2.83
C TYR A 297 -3.78 -3.93 -2.25
N THR A 298 -3.49 -4.89 -3.14
CA THR A 298 -2.48 -5.92 -2.92
C THR A 298 -1.38 -5.75 -3.99
N PRO A 299 -0.28 -6.51 -3.93
CA PRO A 299 0.78 -6.43 -4.95
C PRO A 299 0.29 -6.69 -6.39
N THR A 300 -0.75 -7.50 -6.56
CA THR A 300 -1.31 -7.89 -7.86
C THR A 300 -2.69 -7.31 -8.16
N SER A 301 -3.31 -6.57 -7.22
CA SER A 301 -4.65 -5.97 -7.39
C SER A 301 -4.69 -4.51 -6.96
N PHE A 302 -5.50 -3.68 -7.58
CA PHE A 302 -5.64 -2.25 -7.25
C PHE A 302 -6.92 -1.92 -6.47
N ASN A 303 -7.94 -2.76 -6.56
CA ASN A 303 -9.30 -2.58 -6.07
C ASN A 303 -9.88 -1.21 -6.49
N PRO A 304 -10.20 -1.00 -7.79
CA PRO A 304 -10.57 0.30 -8.32
C PRO A 304 -11.90 0.85 -7.78
N ASP A 305 -12.83 -0.02 -7.39
CA ASP A 305 -14.19 0.37 -7.01
C ASP A 305 -14.36 0.55 -5.50
N ALA A 306 -13.39 0.10 -4.69
CA ALA A 306 -13.40 0.37 -3.25
C ALA A 306 -13.19 1.85 -2.92
N ASP A 307 -13.96 2.37 -1.97
CA ASP A 307 -13.80 3.70 -1.39
C ASP A 307 -12.43 3.87 -0.72
N ILE A 308 -11.73 4.96 -1.04
CA ILE A 308 -10.43 5.27 -0.47
C ILE A 308 -10.55 5.81 0.96
N THR A 309 -9.68 5.33 1.86
CA THR A 309 -9.57 5.89 3.22
C THR A 309 -8.72 7.16 3.24
N ARG A 310 -8.87 7.97 4.28
CA ARG A 310 -8.03 9.17 4.49
C ARG A 310 -6.55 8.81 4.65
N GLY A 311 -6.25 7.71 5.34
CA GLY A 311 -4.89 7.19 5.50
C GLY A 311 -4.25 6.78 4.16
N GLU A 312 -4.98 6.03 3.32
CA GLU A 312 -4.53 5.72 1.96
C GLU A 312 -4.29 7.01 1.16
N MET A 313 -5.23 7.97 1.21
CA MET A 313 -5.13 9.25 0.50
C MET A 313 -3.87 10.02 0.89
N ALA A 314 -3.51 10.06 2.18
CA ALA A 314 -2.28 10.69 2.65
C ALA A 314 -1.02 10.10 1.98
N ALA A 315 -0.98 8.77 1.84
CA ALA A 315 0.12 8.07 1.19
C ALA A 315 0.18 8.31 -0.32
N PHE A 316 -0.98 8.40 -0.98
CA PHE A 316 -1.07 8.79 -2.39
C PHE A 316 -0.60 10.23 -2.63
N LEU A 317 -1.04 11.20 -1.82
CA LEU A 317 -0.63 12.60 -1.91
C LEU A 317 0.88 12.77 -1.73
N TYR A 318 1.46 12.08 -0.74
CA TYR A 318 2.91 12.08 -0.49
C TYR A 318 3.71 11.59 -1.70
N ARG A 319 3.38 10.41 -2.24
CA ARG A 319 4.10 9.82 -3.39
C ARG A 319 3.89 10.63 -4.66
N PHE A 320 2.67 11.11 -4.90
CA PHE A 320 2.35 12.01 -6.02
C PHE A 320 3.18 13.29 -5.97
N TYR A 321 3.27 13.93 -4.79
CA TYR A 321 4.08 15.13 -4.60
C TYR A 321 5.56 14.87 -4.86
N ASN A 322 6.11 13.78 -4.30
CA ASN A 322 7.52 13.44 -4.52
C ASN A 322 7.85 13.25 -6.01
N VAL A 323 6.99 12.55 -6.76
CA VAL A 323 7.17 12.37 -8.22
C VAL A 323 7.01 13.68 -8.99
N THR A 324 5.98 14.47 -8.70
CA THR A 324 5.58 15.61 -9.56
C THR A 324 6.22 16.94 -9.18
N VAL A 325 6.63 17.12 -7.91
CA VAL A 325 7.22 18.36 -7.40
C VAL A 325 8.70 18.19 -7.12
N ASN A 326 9.10 17.15 -6.39
CA ASN A 326 10.51 16.90 -6.08
C ASN A 326 11.25 16.16 -7.22
N ASN A 327 10.57 15.84 -8.34
CA ASN A 327 11.06 15.02 -9.45
C ASN A 327 11.69 13.68 -8.99
N GLN A 328 11.29 13.17 -7.83
CA GLN A 328 11.85 11.94 -7.27
C GLN A 328 11.39 10.74 -8.10
N LYS A 329 12.35 10.03 -8.69
CA LYS A 329 12.13 8.72 -9.29
C LYS A 329 11.87 7.72 -8.16
N LEU A 330 10.61 7.60 -7.73
CA LEU A 330 10.19 6.49 -6.89
C LEU A 330 10.42 5.18 -7.66
N PRO A 331 10.81 4.09 -6.99
CA PRO A 331 10.74 2.78 -7.62
C PRO A 331 9.29 2.55 -8.08
N PRO A 332 9.05 1.94 -9.26
CA PRO A 332 7.71 1.56 -9.65
C PRO A 332 7.07 0.69 -8.56
N ALA A 333 5.74 0.74 -8.49
CA ALA A 333 4.92 -0.07 -7.58
C ALA A 333 5.55 -1.45 -7.42
N PRO A 334 5.93 -1.92 -6.20
CA PRO A 334 6.84 -3.04 -6.08
C PRO A 334 6.30 -4.23 -6.85
N GLN A 335 6.93 -4.51 -8.00
CA GLN A 335 6.98 -5.87 -8.56
C GLN A 335 7.37 -6.78 -7.41
N PRO A 336 6.93 -8.04 -7.37
CA PRO A 336 6.79 -8.69 -6.07
C PRO A 336 8.15 -9.16 -5.52
N TYR A 337 8.87 -8.20 -4.95
CA TYR A 337 10.24 -8.24 -4.44
C TYR A 337 10.22 -8.80 -3.03
N ALA A 338 9.62 -9.99 -2.88
CA ALA A 338 10.18 -10.93 -1.95
C ALA A 338 11.39 -11.54 -2.66
N ASN A 339 12.60 -11.20 -2.20
CA ASN A 339 13.79 -11.98 -2.56
C ASN A 339 13.56 -13.46 -2.17
N GLN A 340 14.32 -14.40 -2.75
CA GLN A 340 14.17 -15.81 -2.38
C GLN A 340 14.35 -16.00 -0.86
N PRO A 341 13.52 -16.84 -0.21
CA PRO A 341 13.73 -17.18 1.20
C PRO A 341 15.10 -17.79 1.42
N VAL A 342 15.80 -17.34 2.46
CA VAL A 342 17.08 -17.94 2.86
C VAL A 342 16.79 -19.27 3.54
N TYR A 343 17.54 -20.32 3.21
CA TYR A 343 17.32 -21.61 3.85
C TYR A 343 17.83 -21.60 5.31
N TYR A 344 17.02 -22.13 6.22
CA TYR A 344 17.40 -22.44 7.59
C TYR A 344 16.91 -23.83 8.00
N SER A 345 17.71 -24.53 8.80
CA SER A 345 17.27 -25.76 9.48
C SER A 345 16.89 -25.44 10.91
N GLN A 346 15.76 -25.94 11.40
CA GLN A 346 15.37 -25.82 12.81
C GLN A 346 16.30 -26.62 13.74
N LEU A 347 17.04 -27.59 13.17
CA LEU A 347 17.97 -28.49 13.85
C LEU A 347 19.38 -27.89 14.04
N ASP A 348 19.63 -26.67 13.55
CA ASP A 348 20.91 -25.95 13.70
C ASP A 348 21.25 -25.72 15.18
N SER A 349 22.50 -26.00 15.57
CA SER A 349 22.97 -25.94 16.96
C SER A 349 22.78 -24.57 17.61
N ARG A 350 22.78 -23.48 16.83
CA ARG A 350 22.64 -22.10 17.32
C ARG A 350 21.27 -21.81 17.93
N TRP A 351 20.22 -22.53 17.54
CA TRP A 351 18.87 -22.26 18.01
C TRP A 351 18.03 -23.50 18.33
N LYS A 352 18.42 -24.73 17.97
CA LYS A 352 17.61 -25.94 18.22
C LYS A 352 17.16 -26.10 19.69
N ASN A 353 17.97 -25.64 20.64
CA ASN A 353 17.68 -25.73 22.09
C ASN A 353 16.93 -24.50 22.65
N ILE A 354 16.61 -23.50 21.83
CA ILE A 354 15.81 -22.34 22.27
C ILE A 354 14.38 -22.79 22.54
N ARG A 355 13.85 -22.42 23.70
CA ARG A 355 12.48 -22.71 24.14
C ARG A 355 11.43 -22.22 23.14
N LEU A 356 10.40 -23.03 22.94
CA LEU A 356 9.17 -22.72 22.22
C LEU A 356 8.00 -23.48 22.87
N ASN A 357 7.10 -22.76 23.54
CA ASN A 357 6.06 -23.30 24.40
C ASN A 357 6.63 -24.27 25.45
N ALA A 358 6.11 -25.50 25.57
CA ALA A 358 6.67 -26.56 26.43
C ALA A 358 7.78 -27.39 25.74
N SER A 359 8.29 -26.93 24.60
CA SER A 359 9.27 -27.62 23.75
C SER A 359 10.42 -26.68 23.36
N ASN A 360 11.12 -26.99 22.26
CA ASN A 360 12.18 -26.17 21.67
C ASN A 360 12.08 -26.11 20.14
N VAL A 361 12.89 -25.25 19.51
CA VAL A 361 12.93 -25.04 18.06
C VAL A 361 13.33 -26.31 17.30
N GLY A 362 14.24 -27.12 17.82
CA GLY A 362 14.66 -28.36 17.17
C GLY A 362 13.51 -29.35 17.00
N VAL A 363 12.69 -29.51 18.05
CA VAL A 363 11.57 -30.46 18.09
C VAL A 363 10.31 -29.90 17.41
N SER A 364 9.98 -28.62 17.60
CA SER A 364 8.66 -28.05 17.21
C SER A 364 8.73 -26.71 16.46
N GLY A 365 9.92 -26.30 16.02
CA GLY A 365 10.20 -24.98 15.45
C GLY A 365 10.01 -24.81 13.94
N CYS A 366 9.21 -25.65 13.27
CA CYS A 366 9.01 -25.56 11.82
C CYS A 366 8.42 -24.21 11.38
N VAL A 367 7.48 -23.67 12.16
CA VAL A 367 6.82 -22.37 11.94
C VAL A 367 7.76 -21.16 12.15
N PRO A 368 8.44 -20.97 13.31
CA PRO A 368 9.34 -19.84 13.48
C PRO A 368 10.56 -19.92 12.54
N THR A 369 11.02 -21.12 12.20
CA THR A 369 12.08 -21.31 11.19
C THR A 369 11.60 -20.87 9.81
N SER A 370 10.41 -21.33 9.37
CA SER A 370 9.78 -20.93 8.11
C SER A 370 9.57 -19.42 8.01
N LEU A 371 9.10 -18.78 9.09
CA LEU A 371 8.97 -17.33 9.16
C LEU A 371 10.34 -16.64 9.08
N ALA A 372 11.38 -17.13 9.77
CA ALA A 372 12.72 -16.54 9.68
C ALA A 372 13.31 -16.58 8.26
N MET A 373 13.10 -17.68 7.52
CA MET A 373 13.52 -17.78 6.10
C MET A 373 12.94 -16.65 5.24
N ILE A 374 11.65 -16.37 5.42
CA ILE A 374 10.93 -15.33 4.67
C ILE A 374 11.32 -13.94 5.16
N LEU A 375 11.29 -13.70 6.48
CA LEU A 375 11.59 -12.39 7.06
C LEU A 375 13.02 -11.93 6.73
N ARG A 376 14.00 -12.83 6.80
CA ARG A 376 15.39 -12.51 6.44
C ARG A 376 15.61 -12.51 4.94
N GLY A 377 15.28 -13.61 4.24
CA GLY A 377 15.55 -13.74 2.82
C GLY A 377 14.75 -12.73 2.01
N SER A 378 13.42 -12.81 2.11
CA SER A 378 12.50 -12.00 1.30
C SER A 378 12.37 -10.55 1.72
N TYR A 379 12.56 -10.23 3.01
CA TYR A 379 12.36 -8.88 3.54
C TYR A 379 13.60 -8.24 4.19
N GLY A 380 14.76 -8.87 4.10
CA GLY A 380 16.04 -8.30 4.56
C GLY A 380 16.13 -8.06 6.07
N MET A 381 15.25 -8.65 6.88
CA MET A 381 15.26 -8.45 8.32
C MET A 381 16.41 -9.21 8.98
N ASN A 382 17.10 -8.58 9.92
CA ASN A 382 18.13 -9.23 10.71
C ASN A 382 17.50 -10.13 11.80
N VAL A 383 17.00 -11.29 11.40
CA VAL A 383 16.41 -12.32 12.26
C VAL A 383 16.96 -13.70 11.92
N ASP A 384 16.82 -14.61 12.88
CA ASP A 384 17.09 -16.04 12.76
C ASP A 384 15.92 -16.83 13.40
N PRO A 385 15.84 -18.17 13.24
CA PRO A 385 14.78 -18.98 13.81
C PRO A 385 14.65 -18.87 15.34
N GLY A 386 15.75 -18.66 16.06
CA GLY A 386 15.76 -18.48 17.51
C GLY A 386 15.14 -17.15 17.95
N ILE A 387 15.46 -16.06 17.23
CA ILE A 387 14.83 -14.74 17.44
C ILE A 387 13.32 -14.81 17.19
N VAL A 388 12.91 -15.47 16.09
CA VAL A 388 11.48 -15.60 15.74
C VAL A 388 10.76 -16.53 16.73
N ALA A 389 11.39 -17.61 17.18
CA ALA A 389 10.83 -18.52 18.18
C ALA A 389 10.61 -17.82 19.53
N LYS A 390 11.61 -17.09 20.05
CA LYS A 390 11.44 -16.27 21.27
C LYS A 390 10.30 -15.27 21.14
N LYS A 391 10.11 -14.68 19.95
CA LYS A 391 9.00 -13.75 19.71
C LYS A 391 7.66 -14.48 19.70
N ALA A 392 7.56 -15.62 19.04
CA ALA A 392 6.37 -16.44 18.99
C ALA A 392 5.96 -17.01 20.37
N ASP A 393 6.93 -17.42 21.20
CA ASP A 393 6.73 -17.91 22.57
C ASP A 393 5.98 -16.88 23.45
N THR A 394 6.23 -15.57 23.24
CA THR A 394 5.50 -14.48 23.94
C THR A 394 4.07 -14.24 23.44
N ILE A 395 3.70 -14.82 22.29
CA ILE A 395 2.42 -14.60 21.58
C ILE A 395 1.52 -15.83 21.70
N SER A 396 2.12 -17.01 21.59
CA SER A 396 1.48 -18.32 21.59
C SER A 396 0.71 -18.60 22.89
N ARG A 397 -0.36 -19.39 22.73
CA ARG A 397 -1.10 -20.02 23.84
C ARG A 397 -1.18 -21.54 23.69
N GLU A 398 -0.55 -22.10 22.65
CA GLU A 398 -0.47 -23.54 22.43
C GLU A 398 0.54 -24.17 23.40
N SER A 399 0.33 -25.44 23.77
CA SER A 399 1.27 -26.19 24.61
C SER A 399 2.51 -26.64 23.83
N PHE A 400 2.38 -26.89 22.53
CA PHE A 400 3.40 -27.46 21.64
C PHE A 400 3.24 -26.92 20.21
N GLY A 401 4.34 -26.74 19.47
CA GLY A 401 4.31 -26.21 18.10
C GLY A 401 3.77 -24.78 18.03
N LEU A 402 3.28 -24.35 16.87
CA LEU A 402 2.60 -23.06 16.67
C LEU A 402 1.45 -23.21 15.67
N SER A 403 0.28 -22.70 16.01
CA SER A 403 -0.92 -22.80 15.18
C SER A 403 -0.90 -21.87 13.95
N GLY A 404 -1.88 -22.02 13.06
CA GLY A 404 -2.06 -21.09 11.93
C GLY A 404 -2.26 -19.63 12.35
N ARG A 405 -2.97 -19.41 13.48
CA ARG A 405 -3.11 -18.09 14.12
C ARG A 405 -1.78 -17.57 14.67
N ASP A 406 -0.95 -18.42 15.24
CA ASP A 406 0.34 -18.01 15.79
C ASP A 406 1.33 -17.60 14.69
N LEU A 407 1.31 -18.27 13.53
CA LEU A 407 2.03 -17.80 12.35
C LEU A 407 1.60 -16.38 11.98
N ILE A 408 0.28 -16.15 11.86
CA ILE A 408 -0.28 -14.84 11.50
C ILE A 408 0.10 -13.77 12.52
N ASN A 409 -0.03 -14.06 13.81
CA ASN A 409 0.25 -13.11 14.89
C ASN A 409 1.75 -12.83 15.05
N THR A 410 2.60 -13.85 14.89
CA THR A 410 4.05 -13.70 14.87
C THR A 410 4.49 -12.84 13.70
N ALA A 411 4.03 -13.11 12.47
CA ALA A 411 4.33 -12.31 11.29
C ALA A 411 3.86 -10.85 11.44
N LYS A 412 2.67 -10.62 11.98
CA LYS A 412 2.16 -9.27 12.32
C LYS A 412 3.04 -8.54 13.32
N SER A 413 3.66 -9.25 14.27
CA SER A 413 4.58 -8.63 15.24
C SER A 413 5.88 -8.10 14.61
N TYR A 414 6.26 -8.60 13.43
CA TYR A 414 7.32 -8.05 12.57
C TYR A 414 6.79 -7.04 11.52
N GLY A 415 5.57 -6.54 11.70
CA GLY A 415 4.97 -5.56 10.78
C GLY A 415 4.56 -6.13 9.42
N ARG A 416 4.48 -7.46 9.27
CA ARG A 416 4.01 -8.10 8.03
C ARG A 416 2.50 -8.33 8.04
N SER A 417 1.92 -8.38 6.85
CA SER A 417 0.56 -8.88 6.64
C SER A 417 0.61 -10.36 6.27
N VAL A 418 -0.50 -11.08 6.44
CA VAL A 418 -0.62 -12.48 6.00
C VAL A 418 -1.96 -12.67 5.30
N GLU A 419 -1.92 -13.23 4.08
CA GLU A 419 -3.12 -13.68 3.34
C GLU A 419 -3.27 -15.19 3.51
N VAL A 420 -4.44 -15.64 3.97
CA VAL A 420 -4.81 -17.06 4.02
C VAL A 420 -5.29 -17.48 2.63
N ILE A 421 -4.73 -18.57 2.09
CA ILE A 421 -4.88 -18.95 0.68
C ILE A 421 -5.86 -20.11 0.54
N HIS A 422 -7.05 -19.80 0.00
CA HIS A 422 -8.15 -20.76 -0.12
C HIS A 422 -8.17 -21.55 -1.44
N THR A 423 -7.46 -21.10 -2.49
CA THR A 423 -7.43 -21.78 -3.80
C THR A 423 -5.99 -21.97 -4.33
N LYS A 424 -5.78 -23.06 -5.08
CA LYS A 424 -4.47 -23.44 -5.63
C LYS A 424 -4.01 -22.44 -6.69
N GLU A 425 -4.96 -21.89 -7.42
CA GLU A 425 -4.81 -20.89 -8.47
C GLU A 425 -4.31 -19.58 -7.84
N ARG A 426 -4.81 -19.24 -6.64
CA ARG A 426 -4.31 -18.10 -5.87
C ARG A 426 -2.89 -18.34 -5.37
N ALA A 427 -2.58 -19.54 -4.85
CA ALA A 427 -1.22 -19.92 -4.46
C ALA A 427 -0.25 -19.80 -5.64
N ALA A 428 -0.59 -20.39 -6.80
CA ALA A 428 0.19 -20.28 -8.03
C ALA A 428 0.36 -18.82 -8.48
N SER A 429 -0.67 -17.98 -8.38
CA SER A 429 -0.58 -16.55 -8.75
C SER A 429 0.39 -15.77 -7.87
N LEU A 430 0.50 -16.13 -6.58
CA LEU A 430 1.38 -15.48 -5.62
C LEU A 430 2.82 -15.97 -5.76
N LEU A 431 3.03 -17.26 -5.98
CA LEU A 431 4.35 -17.84 -6.26
C LEU A 431 4.92 -17.34 -7.59
N LYS A 432 4.11 -17.27 -8.67
CA LYS A 432 4.49 -16.62 -9.95
C LYS A 432 4.82 -15.14 -9.80
N ALA A 433 4.17 -14.47 -8.85
CA ALA A 433 4.50 -13.10 -8.50
C ALA A 433 5.88 -13.02 -7.80
N GLY A 434 6.25 -14.02 -7.01
CA GLY A 434 7.47 -14.04 -6.20
C GLY A 434 7.20 -14.08 -4.69
N TYR A 435 5.93 -14.13 -4.25
CA TYR A 435 5.61 -14.28 -2.82
C TYR A 435 5.88 -15.70 -2.35
N PRO A 436 6.75 -15.90 -1.34
CA PRO A 436 6.83 -17.18 -0.68
C PRO A 436 5.57 -17.44 0.14
N LEU A 437 5.20 -18.71 0.19
CA LEU A 437 4.07 -19.21 0.95
C LEU A 437 4.57 -20.15 2.05
N VAL A 438 3.94 -20.14 3.21
CA VAL A 438 4.09 -21.22 4.19
C VAL A 438 2.93 -22.18 4.02
N PHE A 439 3.22 -23.45 3.75
CA PHE A 439 2.25 -24.54 3.73
C PHE A 439 2.43 -25.36 5.00
N TYR A 440 1.34 -25.69 5.70
CA TYR A 440 1.37 -26.81 6.64
C TYR A 440 0.84 -28.03 5.91
N ILE A 441 1.67 -29.06 5.87
CA ILE A 441 1.46 -30.29 5.12
C ILE A 441 1.36 -31.48 6.08
N ASN A 442 0.75 -32.57 5.60
CA ASN A 442 0.73 -33.83 6.33
C ASN A 442 1.91 -34.74 5.95
N VAL A 443 2.80 -34.94 6.92
CA VAL A 443 3.94 -35.86 6.86
C VAL A 443 3.83 -36.99 7.92
N GLY A 444 2.62 -37.24 8.43
CA GLY A 444 2.33 -38.03 9.63
C GLY A 444 1.98 -37.15 10.84
N ILE A 445 2.43 -35.89 10.81
CA ILE A 445 2.06 -34.78 11.70
C ILE A 445 1.91 -33.50 10.84
N GLY A 446 1.36 -32.44 11.42
CA GLY A 446 1.40 -31.09 10.84
C GLY A 446 2.82 -30.55 10.78
N HIS A 447 3.28 -30.18 9.57
CA HIS A 447 4.62 -29.66 9.36
C HIS A 447 4.63 -28.45 8.44
N ALA A 448 5.22 -27.34 8.89
CA ALA A 448 5.31 -26.10 8.12
C ALA A 448 6.55 -26.07 7.23
N VAL A 449 6.36 -25.85 5.92
CA VAL A 449 7.41 -25.69 4.92
C VAL A 449 7.25 -24.37 4.15
N VAL A 450 8.37 -23.77 3.73
CA VAL A 450 8.36 -22.56 2.88
C VAL A 450 8.40 -22.98 1.41
N VAL A 451 7.50 -22.43 0.61
CA VAL A 451 7.37 -22.67 -0.82
C VAL A 451 7.65 -21.38 -1.57
N SER A 452 8.53 -21.41 -2.57
CA SER A 452 8.86 -20.25 -3.42
C SER A 452 9.02 -20.66 -4.89
N ASP A 453 9.04 -19.66 -5.78
CA ASP A 453 8.96 -19.81 -7.24
C ASP A 453 7.74 -20.58 -7.76
N TYR A 454 7.47 -20.42 -9.05
CA TYR A 454 6.55 -21.26 -9.78
C TYR A 454 6.97 -21.35 -11.25
N ASN A 455 7.26 -22.57 -11.72
CA ASN A 455 7.52 -22.84 -13.12
C ASN A 455 6.73 -24.08 -13.56
N ASN A 456 5.75 -23.90 -14.46
CA ASN A 456 4.93 -24.97 -15.05
C ASN A 456 4.38 -26.01 -14.04
N GLY A 457 3.95 -25.54 -12.86
CA GLY A 457 3.40 -26.39 -11.80
C GLY A 457 4.41 -26.89 -10.77
N LEU A 458 5.71 -26.77 -11.05
CA LEU A 458 6.79 -27.03 -10.10
C LEU A 458 7.09 -25.80 -9.24
N VAL A 459 7.53 -26.04 -8.01
CA VAL A 459 7.86 -25.04 -6.98
C VAL A 459 9.12 -25.48 -6.23
N ASN A 460 9.85 -24.52 -5.67
CA ASN A 460 10.92 -24.80 -4.70
C ASN A 460 10.30 -24.97 -3.31
N VAL A 461 10.90 -25.84 -2.49
CA VAL A 461 10.53 -26.06 -1.09
C VAL A 461 11.76 -25.97 -0.21
N ASN A 462 11.67 -25.14 0.82
CA ASN A 462 12.59 -25.11 1.94
C ASN A 462 11.89 -25.71 3.15
N ASP A 463 12.15 -26.98 3.37
CA ASP A 463 11.68 -27.75 4.53
C ASP A 463 12.64 -27.51 5.72
N PRO A 464 12.16 -26.90 6.83
CA PRO A 464 13.01 -26.54 7.96
C PRO A 464 13.53 -27.73 8.75
N TYR A 465 12.99 -28.95 8.57
CA TYR A 465 13.46 -30.15 9.26
C TYR A 465 14.65 -30.79 8.52
N GLY A 466 15.68 -29.99 8.22
CA GLY A 466 16.87 -30.46 7.51
C GLY A 466 16.62 -30.97 6.08
N ARG A 467 15.53 -30.55 5.42
CA ARG A 467 15.03 -31.10 4.15
C ARG A 467 14.60 -32.58 4.19
N LEU A 468 14.31 -33.14 5.37
CA LEU A 468 13.93 -34.56 5.54
C LEU A 468 12.79 -35.01 4.60
N PHE A 469 11.76 -34.18 4.41
CA PHE A 469 10.58 -34.53 3.61
C PHE A 469 10.68 -34.04 2.16
N TYR A 470 11.53 -33.06 1.87
CA TYR A 470 11.79 -32.53 0.52
C TYR A 470 13.30 -32.40 0.24
N PRO A 471 14.04 -33.52 0.16
CA PRO A 471 15.51 -33.51 0.05
C PRO A 471 16.01 -32.82 -1.22
N THR A 472 15.27 -32.95 -2.33
CA THR A 472 15.53 -32.27 -3.61
C THR A 472 15.29 -30.76 -3.57
N GLY A 473 14.60 -30.26 -2.53
CA GLY A 473 14.12 -28.89 -2.45
C GLY A 473 13.09 -28.49 -3.53
N LYS A 474 12.46 -29.45 -4.22
CA LYS A 474 11.48 -29.21 -5.28
C LYS A 474 10.35 -30.24 -5.29
N THR A 475 9.14 -29.81 -5.66
CA THR A 475 7.96 -30.67 -5.85
C THR A 475 6.96 -29.95 -6.79
N SER A 476 5.81 -30.57 -7.05
CA SER A 476 4.67 -29.92 -7.70
C SER A 476 3.77 -29.21 -6.69
N LEU A 477 3.20 -28.07 -7.08
CA LEU A 477 2.16 -27.39 -6.29
C LEU A 477 0.92 -28.28 -6.08
N ASN A 478 0.64 -29.21 -7.00
CA ASN A 478 -0.46 -30.16 -6.86
C ASN A 478 -0.26 -31.11 -5.67
N GLU A 479 0.96 -31.62 -5.47
CA GLU A 479 1.30 -32.52 -4.36
C GLU A 479 1.11 -31.82 -3.00
N LEU A 480 1.75 -30.65 -2.84
CA LEU A 480 1.62 -29.82 -1.63
C LEU A 480 0.15 -29.43 -1.35
N TRP A 481 -0.61 -29.08 -2.40
CA TRP A 481 -2.01 -28.71 -2.25
C TRP A 481 -2.91 -29.90 -1.91
N GLY A 482 -2.58 -31.10 -2.40
CA GLY A 482 -3.29 -32.34 -2.10
C GLY A 482 -3.02 -32.91 -0.72
N ARG A 483 -1.97 -32.45 -0.02
CA ARG A 483 -1.51 -32.98 1.27
C ARG A 483 -1.46 -31.91 2.39
N PRO A 484 -2.53 -31.14 2.65
CA PRO A 484 -2.55 -30.22 3.78
C PRO A 484 -2.43 -30.99 5.10
N SER A 485 -1.94 -30.33 6.15
CA SER A 485 -1.95 -30.87 7.52
C SER A 485 -3.35 -31.32 7.95
N GLN A 486 -3.41 -32.30 8.85
CA GLN A 486 -4.65 -32.77 9.47
C GLN A 486 -4.85 -32.22 10.90
N ASP A 487 -3.86 -31.52 11.46
CA ASP A 487 -3.90 -31.03 12.83
C ASP A 487 -4.83 -29.81 12.97
N ALA A 488 -5.79 -29.88 13.89
CA ALA A 488 -6.85 -28.87 14.04
C ALA A 488 -6.31 -27.45 14.33
N MET A 489 -5.16 -27.35 14.99
CA MET A 489 -4.48 -26.07 15.26
C MET A 489 -4.01 -25.36 13.98
N ASP A 490 -3.61 -26.09 12.94
CA ASP A 490 -3.15 -25.50 11.68
C ASP A 490 -4.31 -24.85 10.92
N TRP A 491 -5.49 -25.45 11.04
CA TRP A 491 -6.74 -24.98 10.43
C TRP A 491 -7.44 -23.86 11.22
N ASN A 492 -6.94 -23.48 12.40
CA ASN A 492 -7.60 -22.48 13.25
C ASN A 492 -7.68 -21.07 12.61
N ALA A 493 -6.92 -20.82 11.54
CA ALA A 493 -6.93 -19.60 10.73
C ALA A 493 -7.58 -19.76 9.34
N GLY A 494 -8.16 -20.93 9.02
CA GLY A 494 -8.63 -21.29 7.68
C GLY A 494 -7.76 -22.36 7.03
N ARG A 495 -7.72 -22.44 5.70
CA ARG A 495 -6.85 -23.42 5.01
C ARG A 495 -5.37 -23.12 5.33
N PRO A 496 -4.54 -24.11 5.70
CA PRO A 496 -3.20 -23.85 6.25
C PRO A 496 -2.14 -23.57 5.15
N VAL A 497 -2.41 -22.55 4.34
CA VAL A 497 -1.51 -22.03 3.31
C VAL A 497 -1.50 -20.51 3.45
N PHE A 498 -0.34 -19.93 3.71
CA PHE A 498 -0.21 -18.55 4.17
C PHE A 498 0.80 -17.77 3.33
N ALA A 499 0.38 -16.67 2.71
CA ALA A 499 1.29 -15.74 2.05
C ALA A 499 1.70 -14.63 3.03
N VAL A 500 2.95 -14.64 3.49
CA VAL A 500 3.52 -13.55 4.29
C VAL A 500 3.85 -12.39 3.33
N LYS A 501 3.44 -11.17 3.69
CA LYS A 501 3.34 -10.02 2.77
C LYS A 501 3.75 -8.68 3.36
#